data_AF-A0A921NSQ9-F1
#
_entry.id   AF-A0A921NSQ9-F1
#
_cell.length_a   1.000
_cell.length_b   1.000
_cell.length_c   1.000
_cell.angle_alpha   90.00
_cell.angle_beta   90.00
_cell.angle_gamma   90.00
#
_symmetry.space_group_name_H-M   'P 1'
#
loop_
_entity.id
_entity.type
_entity.pdbx_description
1 polymer ?
#
loop_
_entity_poly.entity_id
_entity_poly.type
_entity_poly.pdbx_seq_one_letter_code
_entity_poly.pdbx_strand_id
1 'polypeptide(L)'
;ARRKLKEVFDRDGSEIAAEGLRRIAQIYAIEADIRGIDPGQRLLARQARSAPLVAAFGDWLQAQRRKISSKSRLGEKLTYIHNH
;
A
#
# COMPACT_ATOMS: atom_id res chain seq x y z
N ALA A 1 0.96 4.99 5.66
CA ALA A 1 1.65 3.93 4.92
C ALA A 1 2.87 4.35 4.07
N ARG A 2 2.68 5.04 2.92
CA ARG A 2 3.73 5.32 1.91
C ARG A 2 5.06 5.87 2.45
N ARG A 3 5.00 6.89 3.31
CA ARG A 3 6.20 7.53 3.88
C ARG A 3 7.12 6.52 4.58
N LYS A 4 6.55 5.55 5.31
CA LYS A 4 7.33 4.53 6.03
C LYS A 4 8.03 3.54 5.11
N LEU A 5 7.41 3.18 3.97
CA LEU A 5 8.08 2.38 2.95
C LEU A 5 9.19 3.16 2.25
N LYS A 6 8.96 4.45 1.96
CA LYS A 6 9.99 5.33 1.38
C LYS A 6 11.20 5.48 2.29
N GLU A 7 10.98 5.71 3.59
CA GLU A 7 12.05 5.75 4.61
C GLU A 7 12.90 4.46 4.63
N VAL A 8 12.26 3.28 4.47
CA VAL A 8 12.99 2.00 4.44
C VAL A 8 13.73 1.81 3.12
N PHE A 9 13.08 2.11 1.99
CA PHE A 9 13.69 2.01 0.66
C PHE A 9 14.92 2.92 0.53
N ASP A 10 14.81 4.17 0.96
CA ASP A 10 15.89 5.16 0.84
C ASP A 10 17.13 4.78 1.65
N ARG A 11 16.94 4.06 2.76
CA ARG A 11 18.06 3.64 3.62
C ARG A 11 18.68 2.32 3.19
N ASP A 12 17.84 1.34 2.86
CA ASP A 12 18.28 -0.06 2.75
C ASP A 12 18.11 -0.64 1.34
N GLY A 13 17.56 0.12 0.38
CA GLY A 13 17.29 -0.37 -0.98
C GLY A 13 16.29 -1.53 -1.04
N SER A 14 15.47 -1.72 -0.01
CA SER A 14 14.62 -2.91 0.14
C SER A 14 13.64 -3.08 -1.02
N GLU A 15 13.76 -4.18 -1.76
CA GLU A 15 12.85 -4.52 -2.86
C GLU A 15 11.40 -4.69 -2.39
N ILE A 16 11.20 -5.18 -1.16
CA ILE A 16 9.89 -5.31 -0.53
C ILE A 16 9.29 -3.92 -0.29
N ALA A 17 10.10 -2.96 0.16
CA ALA A 17 9.65 -1.58 0.29
C ALA A 17 9.32 -0.95 -1.07
N ALA A 18 10.12 -1.22 -2.11
CA ALA A 18 9.87 -0.76 -3.47
C ALA A 18 8.55 -1.33 -4.05
N GLU A 19 8.29 -2.62 -3.88
CA GLU A 19 7.02 -3.27 -4.26
C GLU A 19 5.84 -2.64 -3.53
N GLY A 20 5.96 -2.40 -2.21
CA GLY A 20 4.91 -1.74 -1.45
C GLY A 20 4.62 -0.31 -1.95
N LEU A 21 5.66 0.45 -2.32
CA LEU A 21 5.50 1.77 -2.94
C LEU A 21 4.79 1.70 -4.29
N ARG A 22 5.12 0.71 -5.13
CA ARG A 22 4.46 0.49 -6.43
C ARG A 22 2.97 0.19 -6.27
N ARG A 23 2.60 -0.69 -5.35
CA ARG A 23 1.19 -1.02 -5.06
C ARG A 23 0.39 0.19 -4.58
N ILE A 24 0.97 0.99 -3.68
CA ILE A 24 0.32 2.25 -3.23
C ILE A 24 0.17 3.24 -4.40
N ALA A 25 1.17 3.34 -5.27
CA ALA A 25 1.10 4.22 -6.44
C ALA A 25 -0.04 3.82 -7.40
N GLN A 26 -0.28 2.52 -7.60
CA GLN A 26 -1.40 2.03 -8.42
C GLN A 26 -2.76 2.44 -7.84
N ILE A 27 -2.93 2.34 -6.52
CA ILE A 27 -4.15 2.80 -5.83
C ILE A 27 -4.34 4.31 -6.04
N TYR A 28 -3.28 5.10 -5.86
CA TYR A 28 -3.33 6.56 -6.05
C TYR A 28 -3.58 6.97 -7.50
N ALA A 29 -3.12 6.19 -8.48
CA ALA A 29 -3.41 6.46 -9.88
C ALA A 29 -4.91 6.39 -10.16
N ILE A 30 -5.61 5.40 -9.59
CA ILE A 30 -7.08 5.30 -9.70
C ILE A 30 -7.75 6.46 -8.96
N GLU A 31 -7.32 6.78 -7.74
CA GLU A 31 -7.90 7.90 -6.98
C GLU A 31 -7.71 9.25 -7.68
N ALA A 32 -6.62 9.43 -8.42
CA ALA A 32 -6.38 10.62 -9.23
C ALA A 32 -7.29 10.65 -10.47
N ASP A 33 -7.49 9.51 -11.14
CA ASP A 33 -8.35 9.37 -12.32
C ASP A 33 -9.83 9.64 -12.02
N ILE A 34 -10.31 9.19 -10.86
CA ILE A 34 -11.71 9.40 -10.44
C ILE A 34 -11.91 10.73 -9.68
N ARG A 35 -10.88 11.59 -9.64
CA ARG A 35 -10.98 12.89 -8.98
C ARG A 35 -11.77 13.86 -9.84
N GLY A 36 -12.78 14.50 -9.24
CA GLY A 36 -13.57 15.53 -9.91
C GLY A 36 -14.84 15.02 -10.61
N ILE A 37 -15.07 13.71 -10.64
CA ILE A 37 -16.36 13.14 -11.06
C ILE A 37 -17.39 13.19 -9.92
N ASP A 38 -18.65 12.97 -10.27
CA ASP A 38 -19.77 12.93 -9.34
C ASP A 38 -19.51 11.98 -8.13
N PRO A 39 -19.91 12.34 -6.90
CA PRO A 39 -19.68 11.51 -5.71
C PRO A 39 -20.17 10.06 -5.83
N GLY A 40 -21.31 9.82 -6.49
CA GLY A 40 -21.86 8.49 -6.72
C GLY A 40 -21.00 7.68 -7.70
N GLN A 41 -20.61 8.29 -8.81
CA GLN A 41 -19.69 7.65 -9.77
C GLN A 41 -18.32 7.38 -9.15
N ARG A 42 -17.82 8.29 -8.31
CA ARG A 42 -16.58 8.09 -7.57
C ARG A 42 -16.67 6.92 -6.60
N LEU A 43 -17.79 6.75 -5.90
CA LEU A 43 -18.00 5.60 -5.01
C LEU A 43 -18.00 4.29 -5.79
N LEU A 44 -18.75 4.23 -6.89
CA LEU A 44 -18.80 3.04 -7.76
C LEU A 44 -17.41 2.70 -8.32
N ALA A 45 -16.68 3.70 -8.80
CA ALA A 45 -15.33 3.50 -9.32
C ALA A 45 -14.35 3.03 -8.24
N ARG A 46 -14.47 3.53 -7.00
CA ARG A 46 -13.68 3.01 -5.86
C ARG A 46 -13.99 1.55 -5.57
N GLN A 47 -15.27 1.18 -5.52
CA GLN A 47 -15.66 -0.21 -5.26
C GLN A 47 -15.19 -1.14 -6.37
N ALA A 48 -15.29 -0.73 -7.63
CA ALA A 48 -14.91 -1.56 -8.77
C ALA A 48 -13.39 -1.63 -8.99
N ARG A 49 -12.65 -0.56 -8.71
CA ARG A 49 -11.24 -0.41 -9.13
C ARG A 49 -10.26 -0.31 -7.96
N SER A 50 -10.55 0.53 -6.97
CA SER A 50 -9.64 0.74 -5.82
C SER A 50 -9.73 -0.38 -4.78
N ALA A 51 -10.95 -0.83 -4.44
CA ALA A 51 -11.20 -1.83 -3.41
C ALA A 51 -10.45 -3.16 -3.62
N PRO A 52 -10.44 -3.79 -4.81
CA PRO A 52 -9.68 -5.01 -5.03
C PRO A 52 -8.16 -4.81 -4.87
N LEU A 53 -7.62 -3.65 -5.25
CA LEU A 53 -6.20 -3.34 -5.06
C LEU A 53 -5.85 -3.14 -3.59
N VAL A 54 -6.72 -2.48 -2.82
CA VAL A 54 -6.55 -2.30 -1.38
C VAL A 54 -6.57 -3.65 -0.66
N ALA A 55 -7.51 -4.53 -1.01
CA ALA A 55 -7.57 -5.89 -0.47
C ALA A 55 -6.29 -6.68 -0.80
N ALA A 56 -5.89 -6.71 -2.08
CA ALA A 56 -4.67 -7.38 -2.52
C ALA A 56 -3.40 -6.79 -1.87
N PHE A 57 -3.39 -5.50 -1.55
CA PHE A 57 -2.29 -4.87 -0.79
C PHE A 57 -2.28 -5.34 0.67
N GLY A 58 -3.45 -5.47 1.31
CA GLY A 58 -3.60 -6.04 2.65
C GLY A 58 -3.09 -7.49 2.74
N ASP A 59 -3.49 -8.33 1.79
CA ASP A 59 -3.05 -9.72 1.71
C ASP A 59 -1.53 -9.82 1.51
N TRP A 60 -1.00 -8.99 0.60
CA TRP A 60 0.44 -8.91 0.37
C TRP A 60 1.20 -8.47 1.64
N LEU A 61 0.72 -7.43 2.34
CA LEU A 61 1.32 -6.98 3.60
C LEU A 61 1.34 -8.11 4.64
N GLN A 62 0.24 -8.85 4.77
CA GLN A 62 0.16 -9.96 5.70
C GLN A 62 1.16 -11.07 5.32
N ALA A 63 1.28 -11.41 4.04
CA ALA A 63 2.25 -12.39 3.55
C ALA A 63 3.69 -11.96 3.81
N GLN A 64 4.04 -10.67 3.61
CA GLN A 64 5.39 -10.17 3.91
C GLN A 64 5.70 -10.19 5.41
N ARG A 65 4.73 -9.83 6.26
CA ARG A 65 4.90 -9.86 7.73
C ARG A 65 5.15 -11.26 8.28
N ARG A 66 4.66 -12.32 7.63
CA ARG A 66 4.96 -13.71 8.02
C ARG A 66 6.40 -14.13 7.68
N LYS A 67 7.02 -13.48 6.69
CA LYS A 67 8.38 -13.80 6.22
C LYS A 67 9.46 -12.95 6.87
N ILE A 68 9.11 -11.76 7.34
CA ILE A 68 10.06 -10.80 7.90
C ILE A 68 9.96 -10.79 9.42
N SER A 69 11.11 -10.85 10.11
CA SER A 69 11.16 -10.69 11.56
C SER A 69 10.51 -9.36 11.98
N SER A 70 9.57 -9.43 12.92
CA SER A 70 8.87 -8.26 13.47
C SER A 70 9.80 -7.25 14.14
N LYS A 71 10.98 -7.69 14.59
CA LYS A 71 12.02 -6.84 15.20
C LYS A 71 12.94 -6.16 14.18
N SER A 72 12.87 -6.56 12.91
CA SER A 72 13.61 -5.85 11.86
C SER A 72 12.91 -4.52 11.57
N ARG A 73 13.66 -3.52 11.11
CA ARG A 73 13.07 -2.21 10.81
C ARG A 73 11.97 -2.28 9.76
N LEU A 74 12.15 -3.10 8.72
CA LEU A 74 11.12 -3.34 7.72
C LEU A 74 9.90 -4.01 8.36
N GLY A 75 10.09 -5.01 9.22
CA GLY A 75 9.00 -5.68 9.96
C GLY A 75 8.19 -4.73 10.86
N GLU A 76 8.86 -3.82 11.56
CA GLU A 76 8.21 -2.76 12.36
C GLU A 76 7.37 -1.85 11.47
N LYS A 77 7.92 -1.39 10.33
CA LYS A 77 7.18 -0.52 9.41
C LYS A 77 6.00 -1.24 8.77
N LEU A 78 6.16 -2.49 8.35
CA LEU A 78 5.06 -3.28 7.79
C LEU A 78 3.94 -3.52 8.81
N THR A 79 4.29 -3.75 10.08
CA THR A 79 3.31 -3.89 11.17
C THR A 79 2.56 -2.58 11.41
N TYR A 80 3.27 -1.45 11.45
CA TYR A 80 2.63 -0.13 11.55
C TYR A 80 1.63 0.10 10.41
N ILE A 81 2.04 -0.21 9.17
CA ILE A 81 1.20 -0.05 7.97
C ILE A 81 -0.01 -0.98 7.96
N HIS A 82 0.11 -2.18 8.52
CA HIS A 82 -1.02 -3.10 8.59
C HIS A 82 -2.07 -2.67 9.63
N ASN A 83 -1.64 -1.99 10.70
CA ASN A 83 -2.50 -1.55 11.78
C ASN A 83 -3.13 -0.16 11.54
N HIS A 84 -2.71 0.58 10.50
CA HIS A 84 -3.14 1.96 10.20
C HIS A 84 -3.33 2.18 8.69
#